data_AF-A0A6I5CF23-F1
#
_entry.id   AF-A0A6I5CF23-F1
#
_cell.length_a   1.000
_cell.length_b   1.000
_cell.length_c   1.000
_cell.angle_alpha   90.00
_cell.angle_beta   90.00
_cell.angle_gamma   90.00
#
_symmetry.space_group_name_H-M   'P 1'
#
loop_
_entity.id
_entity.type
_entity.pdbx_description
1 polymer ?
#
loop_
_entity_poly.entity_id
_entity_poly.type
_entity_poly.pdbx_seq_one_letter_code
_entity_poly.pdbx_strand_id
1 'polypeptide(L)'
;MSSPTPLDPPTALSFQAYCGDLFRELARSDQRRWGEVYLRGLLSVPGRKTPTRISEHVLGRPAVQQLQQFVHQSPWECAPVRRQTALRLADAFAVDAWSVDEVVFVKNGDRSVGVARQYAPSQERTVNCQLACAVSLVGAGGGLPVNWRLLLPPRWDRDEQLRRAAHLPAHEQSRPRWRYVLEAVDEMTEEWLLDPRPVLADWRHESETDPLLSGLEARGLGYLVQVSPRTAVTMPRPHSALPAVRGTLADLAAHVARRTERTPVSWQDRTSERRYRTQFLSTPALLCARPATGRTAPAHRPGPRHLVTDWPFGRPE
;
A
#
# COMPACT_ATOMS: atom_id res chain seq x y z
N MET A 1 4.29 11.21 -29.15
CA MET A 1 4.35 10.31 -27.99
C MET A 1 4.37 8.91 -28.53
N SER A 2 5.53 8.26 -28.48
CA SER A 2 5.69 6.89 -29.00
C SER A 2 4.91 5.94 -28.10
N SER A 3 4.03 5.13 -28.70
CA SER A 3 3.38 4.02 -28.01
C SER A 3 4.44 3.11 -27.38
N PRO A 4 4.23 2.59 -26.16
CA PRO A 4 5.17 1.62 -25.60
C PRO A 4 5.22 0.41 -26.53
N THR A 5 6.42 0.10 -27.02
CA THR A 5 6.68 -1.13 -27.78
C THR A 5 6.23 -2.31 -26.91
N PRO A 6 5.38 -3.21 -27.41
CA PRO A 6 5.03 -4.40 -26.65
C PRO A 6 6.31 -5.17 -26.32
N LEU A 7 6.52 -5.44 -25.03
CA LEU A 7 7.60 -6.29 -24.57
C LEU A 7 7.38 -7.68 -25.18
N ASP A 8 8.30 -8.10 -26.06
CA ASP A 8 8.30 -9.47 -26.57
C ASP A 8 8.28 -10.45 -25.38
N PRO A 9 7.51 -11.55 -25.47
CA PRO A 9 7.45 -12.52 -24.40
C PRO A 9 8.86 -13.08 -24.16
N PRO A 10 9.31 -13.19 -22.89
CA PRO A 10 10.64 -13.67 -22.58
C PRO A 10 10.82 -15.09 -23.15
N THR A 11 11.86 -15.29 -23.96
CA THR A 11 12.33 -16.63 -24.37
C THR A 11 12.65 -17.49 -23.14
N ALA A 12 12.60 -18.82 -23.28
CA ALA A 12 12.87 -19.74 -22.16
C ALA A 12 14.23 -19.49 -21.46
N LEU A 13 15.27 -19.13 -22.24
CA LEU A 13 16.59 -18.73 -21.73
C LEU A 13 16.53 -17.40 -20.96
N SER A 14 15.74 -16.42 -21.42
CA SER A 14 15.56 -15.16 -20.70
C SER A 14 14.74 -15.32 -19.40
N PHE A 15 13.79 -16.26 -19.35
CA PHE A 15 13.02 -16.52 -18.13
C PHE A 15 13.85 -17.23 -17.06
N GLN A 16 14.69 -18.20 -17.46
CA GLN A 16 15.59 -18.88 -16.53
C GLN A 16 16.63 -17.90 -15.96
N ALA A 17 17.21 -17.03 -16.82
CA ALA A 17 18.10 -15.97 -16.36
C ALA A 17 17.39 -15.01 -15.39
N TYR A 18 16.17 -14.59 -15.73
CA TYR A 18 15.33 -13.77 -14.85
C TYR A 18 15.11 -14.43 -13.48
N CYS A 19 14.76 -15.71 -13.44
CA CYS A 19 14.56 -16.44 -12.18
C CYS A 19 15.88 -16.62 -11.42
N GLY A 20 16.98 -16.86 -12.13
CA GLY A 20 18.32 -16.96 -11.56
C GLY A 20 18.69 -15.70 -10.80
N ASP A 21 18.43 -14.53 -11.38
CA ASP A 21 18.69 -13.26 -10.74
C ASP A 21 17.69 -12.95 -9.60
N LEU A 22 16.40 -13.19 -9.82
CA LEU A 22 15.33 -12.94 -8.84
C LEU A 22 15.54 -13.75 -7.55
N PHE A 23 15.94 -15.01 -7.70
CA PHE A 23 16.15 -15.94 -6.60
C PHE A 23 17.62 -16.05 -6.17
N ARG A 24 18.53 -15.20 -6.65
CA ARG A 24 19.98 -15.35 -6.37
C ARG A 24 20.33 -15.38 -4.89
N GLU A 25 19.58 -14.64 -4.07
CA GLU A 25 19.81 -14.51 -2.62
C GLU A 25 19.24 -15.68 -1.82
N LEU A 26 18.47 -16.59 -2.45
CA LEU A 26 18.07 -17.83 -1.79
C LEU A 26 19.32 -18.70 -1.63
N ALA A 27 19.69 -19.04 -0.40
CA ALA A 27 20.94 -19.74 -0.12
C ALA A 27 21.05 -21.10 -0.84
N ARG A 28 19.96 -21.87 -0.86
CA ARG A 28 19.99 -23.25 -1.36
C ARG A 28 19.62 -23.34 -2.84
N SER A 29 20.36 -24.17 -3.58
CA SER A 29 20.12 -24.39 -5.01
C SER A 29 18.76 -25.02 -5.30
N ASP A 30 18.25 -25.86 -4.39
CA ASP A 30 16.91 -26.44 -4.50
C ASP A 30 15.81 -25.39 -4.32
N GLN A 31 15.97 -24.42 -3.42
CA GLN A 31 15.05 -23.28 -3.28
C GLN A 31 14.96 -22.48 -4.59
N ARG A 32 16.10 -22.16 -5.21
CA ARG A 32 16.13 -21.44 -6.50
C ARG A 32 15.42 -22.24 -7.61
N ARG A 33 15.72 -23.53 -7.70
CA ARG A 33 15.08 -24.44 -8.67
C ARG A 33 13.57 -24.52 -8.47
N TRP A 34 13.10 -24.74 -7.25
CA TRP A 34 11.66 -24.84 -6.97
C TRP A 34 10.94 -23.50 -7.07
N GLY A 35 11.63 -22.39 -6.79
CA GLY A 35 11.16 -21.03 -7.08
C GLY A 35 10.88 -20.80 -8.55
N GLU A 36 11.80 -21.19 -9.43
CA GLU A 36 11.58 -21.12 -10.88
C GLU A 36 10.37 -21.96 -11.31
N VAL A 37 10.29 -23.22 -10.87
CA VAL A 37 9.17 -24.12 -11.21
C VAL A 37 7.84 -23.52 -10.73
N TYR A 38 7.82 -22.98 -9.52
CA TYR A 38 6.63 -22.38 -8.95
C TYR A 38 6.20 -21.13 -9.73
N LEU A 39 7.13 -20.21 -10.01
CA LEU A 39 6.84 -18.98 -10.75
C LEU A 39 6.38 -19.28 -12.18
N ARG A 40 7.03 -20.21 -12.87
CA ARG A 40 6.61 -20.67 -14.20
C ARG A 40 5.19 -21.24 -14.15
N GLY A 41 4.90 -22.04 -13.14
CA GLY A 41 3.56 -22.58 -12.90
C GLY A 41 2.50 -21.51 -12.65
N LEU A 42 2.84 -20.45 -11.90
CA LEU A 42 1.94 -19.32 -11.68
C LEU A 42 1.64 -18.55 -12.98
N LEU A 43 2.56 -18.56 -13.95
CA LEU A 43 2.36 -17.84 -15.22
C LEU A 43 1.70 -18.70 -16.30
N SER A 44 2.01 -19.99 -16.36
CA SER A 44 1.61 -20.85 -17.48
C SER A 44 0.41 -21.76 -17.21
N VAL A 45 0.13 -22.11 -15.95
CA VAL A 45 -0.96 -23.05 -15.63
C VAL A 45 -2.33 -22.35 -15.73
N PRO A 46 -3.23 -22.81 -16.62
CA PRO A 46 -4.58 -22.27 -16.70
C PRO A 46 -5.43 -22.68 -15.50
N GLY A 47 -6.35 -21.81 -15.10
CA GLY A 47 -7.26 -22.06 -13.98
C GLY A 47 -6.56 -22.13 -12.62
N ARG A 48 -6.98 -23.08 -11.78
CA ARG A 48 -6.48 -23.22 -10.41
C ARG A 48 -5.02 -23.71 -10.40
N LYS A 49 -4.15 -22.97 -9.71
CA LYS A 49 -2.69 -23.20 -9.66
C LYS A 49 -2.29 -24.01 -8.42
N THR A 50 -2.73 -25.27 -8.36
CA THR A 50 -2.34 -26.18 -7.26
C THR A 50 -0.92 -26.70 -7.45
N PRO A 51 -0.19 -27.09 -6.38
CA PRO A 51 1.13 -27.71 -6.51
C PRO A 51 1.15 -28.91 -7.47
N THR A 52 0.12 -29.76 -7.45
CA THR A 52 -0.04 -30.87 -8.39
C THR A 52 -0.07 -30.38 -9.83
N ARG A 53 -0.99 -29.47 -10.16
CA ARG A 53 -1.14 -28.93 -11.53
C ARG A 53 0.11 -28.21 -11.98
N ILE A 54 0.78 -27.46 -11.09
CA ILE A 54 2.06 -26.82 -11.39
C ILE A 54 3.13 -27.87 -11.71
N SER A 55 3.30 -28.89 -10.86
CA SER A 55 4.33 -29.91 -11.11
C SER A 55 4.09 -30.70 -12.39
N GLU A 56 2.85 -31.14 -12.63
CA GLU A 56 2.50 -31.91 -13.83
C GLU A 56 2.66 -31.07 -15.09
N HIS A 57 2.21 -29.82 -15.08
CA HIS A 57 2.28 -28.94 -16.24
C HIS A 57 3.71 -28.47 -16.55
N VAL A 58 4.50 -28.13 -15.53
CA VAL A 58 5.84 -27.56 -15.72
C VAL A 58 6.92 -28.64 -15.88
N LEU A 59 6.81 -29.76 -15.14
CA LEU A 59 7.82 -30.81 -15.10
C LEU A 59 7.43 -32.08 -15.85
N GLY A 60 6.16 -32.21 -16.28
CA GLY A 60 5.63 -33.46 -16.85
C GLY A 60 5.52 -34.60 -15.83
N ARG A 61 5.67 -34.33 -14.53
CA ARG A 61 5.62 -35.35 -13.46
C ARG A 61 5.17 -34.77 -12.12
N PRO A 62 4.56 -35.57 -11.24
CA PRO A 62 4.17 -35.10 -9.90
C PRO A 62 5.39 -34.75 -9.05
N ALA A 63 5.35 -33.57 -8.43
CA ALA A 63 6.35 -33.09 -7.47
C ALA A 63 5.69 -32.23 -6.37
N VAL A 64 4.54 -32.71 -5.89
CA VAL A 64 3.66 -31.99 -4.95
C VAL A 64 4.39 -31.69 -3.65
N GLN A 65 5.07 -32.68 -3.08
CA GLN A 65 5.75 -32.55 -1.79
C GLN A 65 6.84 -31.48 -1.84
N GLN A 66 7.63 -31.44 -2.91
CA GLN A 66 8.73 -30.50 -3.06
C GLN A 66 8.23 -29.07 -3.25
N LEU A 67 7.17 -28.87 -4.06
CA LEU A 67 6.55 -27.56 -4.21
C LEU A 67 5.87 -27.08 -2.93
N GLN A 68 5.18 -27.96 -2.21
CA GLN A 68 4.60 -27.62 -0.91
C GLN A 68 5.69 -27.27 0.11
N GLN A 69 6.76 -28.05 0.15
CA GLN A 69 7.91 -27.76 1.02
C GLN A 69 8.51 -26.41 0.67
N PHE A 70 8.73 -26.10 -0.61
CA PHE A 70 9.27 -24.81 -1.05
C PHE A 70 8.38 -23.63 -0.62
N VAL A 71 7.07 -23.68 -0.86
CA VAL A 71 6.17 -22.54 -0.62
C VAL A 71 5.82 -22.35 0.86
N HIS A 72 5.74 -23.42 1.65
CA HIS A 72 5.23 -23.36 3.03
C HIS A 72 6.32 -23.54 4.08
N GLN A 73 7.21 -24.52 3.91
CA GLN A 73 8.04 -25.05 5.01
C GLN A 73 9.52 -24.68 4.89
N SER A 74 9.96 -24.27 3.70
CA SER A 74 11.35 -23.96 3.43
C SER A 74 11.73 -22.64 4.10
N PRO A 75 12.84 -22.59 4.86
CA PRO A 75 13.26 -21.38 5.55
C PRO A 75 13.97 -20.44 4.57
N TRP A 76 13.20 -19.68 3.79
CA TRP A 76 13.73 -18.58 3.01
C TRP A 76 13.02 -17.28 3.33
N GLU A 77 13.80 -16.20 3.37
CA GLU A 77 13.31 -14.85 3.60
C GLU A 77 12.67 -14.30 2.32
N CYS A 78 11.48 -13.73 2.44
CA CYS A 78 10.78 -13.15 1.29
C CYS A 78 11.32 -11.75 0.92
N ALA A 79 11.91 -11.03 1.87
CA ALA A 79 12.41 -9.66 1.67
C ALA A 79 13.45 -9.55 0.53
N PRO A 80 14.47 -10.42 0.43
CA PRO A 80 15.38 -10.43 -0.73
C PRO A 80 14.69 -10.53 -2.09
N VAL A 81 13.70 -11.42 -2.23
CA VAL A 81 12.97 -11.61 -3.49
C VAL A 81 12.14 -10.37 -3.83
N ARG A 82 11.50 -9.75 -2.82
CA ARG A 82 10.76 -8.48 -3.00
C ARG A 82 11.68 -7.34 -3.41
N ARG A 83 12.82 -7.17 -2.73
CA ARG A 83 13.85 -6.18 -3.06
C ARG A 83 14.31 -6.32 -4.51
N GLN A 84 14.67 -7.53 -4.94
CA GLN A 84 15.11 -7.77 -6.32
C GLN A 84 14.01 -7.48 -7.35
N THR A 85 12.76 -7.81 -7.01
CA THR A 85 11.61 -7.44 -7.85
C THR A 85 11.45 -5.93 -7.95
N ALA A 86 11.52 -5.23 -6.81
CA ALA A 86 11.32 -3.80 -6.73
C ALA A 86 12.39 -3.01 -7.50
N LEU A 87 13.67 -3.38 -7.34
CA LEU A 87 14.79 -2.75 -8.07
C LEU A 87 14.63 -2.90 -9.59
N ARG A 88 14.33 -4.12 -10.07
CA ARG A 88 14.13 -4.36 -11.50
C ARG A 88 12.96 -3.57 -12.07
N LEU A 89 11.86 -3.49 -11.33
CA LEU A 89 10.69 -2.75 -11.77
C LEU A 89 10.95 -1.25 -11.73
N ALA A 90 11.65 -0.73 -10.72
CA ALA A 90 12.03 0.68 -10.68
C ALA A 90 12.94 1.09 -11.86
N ASP A 91 13.84 0.20 -12.31
CA ASP A 91 14.68 0.46 -13.49
C ASP A 91 13.89 0.41 -14.80
N ALA A 92 12.90 -0.48 -14.90
CA ALA A 92 12.14 -0.72 -16.13
C ALA A 92 10.87 0.13 -16.27
N PHE A 93 10.39 0.72 -15.17
CA PHE A 93 9.12 1.42 -15.08
C PHE A 93 9.34 2.85 -14.62
N ALA A 94 8.83 3.82 -15.37
CA ALA A 94 8.86 5.23 -14.97
C ALA A 94 7.94 5.43 -13.74
N VAL A 95 8.53 5.37 -12.55
CA VAL A 95 7.81 5.51 -11.27
C VAL A 95 7.55 6.98 -10.98
N ASP A 96 6.28 7.36 -10.92
CA ASP A 96 5.85 8.71 -10.55
C ASP A 96 5.60 8.81 -9.04
N ALA A 97 5.08 7.75 -8.41
CA ALA A 97 4.71 7.72 -7.00
C ALA A 97 4.69 6.28 -6.43
N TRP A 98 4.48 6.16 -5.12
CA TRP A 98 4.19 4.90 -4.44
C TRP A 98 2.74 4.92 -3.95
N SER A 99 1.89 3.99 -4.41
CA SER A 99 0.53 3.85 -3.87
C SER A 99 0.48 2.87 -2.71
N VAL A 100 -0.33 3.18 -1.71
CA VAL A 100 -0.60 2.33 -0.56
C VAL A 100 -2.05 1.89 -0.61
N ASP A 101 -2.24 0.59 -0.84
CA ASP A 101 -3.55 -0.01 -1.07
C ASP A 101 -3.89 -1.03 0.02
N GLU A 102 -5.17 -1.13 0.36
CA GLU A 102 -5.70 -2.18 1.22
C GLU A 102 -5.87 -3.48 0.43
N VAL A 103 -5.41 -4.59 0.99
CA VAL A 103 -5.65 -5.93 0.44
C VAL A 103 -6.43 -6.76 1.46
N VAL A 104 -7.56 -7.31 1.02
CA VAL A 104 -8.48 -8.08 1.87
C VAL A 104 -8.47 -9.54 1.44
N PHE A 105 -8.02 -10.43 2.32
CA PHE A 105 -8.09 -11.88 2.10
C PHE A 105 -9.21 -12.47 2.94
N VAL A 106 -10.38 -12.71 2.34
CA VAL A 106 -11.52 -13.34 3.03
C VAL A 106 -11.17 -14.77 3.45
N LYS A 107 -11.56 -15.16 4.67
CA LYS A 107 -11.29 -16.47 5.25
C LYS A 107 -12.54 -17.08 5.87
N ASN A 108 -12.60 -18.41 5.84
CA ASN A 108 -13.68 -19.19 6.46
C ASN A 108 -13.30 -19.77 7.84
N GLY A 109 -12.09 -19.52 8.34
CA GLY A 109 -11.61 -20.01 9.64
C GLY A 109 -10.76 -18.99 10.38
N ASP A 110 -10.17 -19.40 11.50
CA ASP A 110 -9.49 -18.54 12.48
C ASP A 110 -7.99 -18.82 12.66
N ARG A 111 -7.47 -19.88 12.02
CA ARG A 111 -6.08 -20.35 12.19
C ARG A 111 -5.03 -19.63 11.33
N SER A 112 -5.42 -18.85 10.32
CA SER A 112 -4.46 -18.10 9.49
C SER A 112 -3.95 -16.86 10.24
N VAL A 113 -2.63 -16.62 10.23
CA VAL A 113 -2.01 -15.43 10.86
C VAL A 113 -2.76 -14.14 10.53
N GLY A 114 -3.07 -13.30 11.51
CA GLY A 114 -3.72 -12.01 11.29
C GLY A 114 -5.20 -12.08 10.83
N VAL A 115 -5.81 -13.27 10.72
CA VAL A 115 -7.24 -13.36 10.43
C VAL A 115 -8.03 -12.84 11.62
N ALA A 116 -9.12 -12.11 11.37
CA ALA A 116 -10.14 -11.74 12.36
C ALA A 116 -11.43 -11.29 11.67
N ARG A 117 -12.50 -11.10 12.44
CA ARG A 117 -13.70 -10.37 11.99
C ARG A 117 -13.43 -8.88 12.12
N GLN A 118 -13.21 -8.20 10.99
CA GLN A 118 -12.74 -6.82 10.91
C GLN A 118 -13.55 -6.06 9.85
N TYR A 119 -13.70 -4.76 10.04
CA TYR A 119 -14.22 -3.90 8.97
C TYR A 119 -13.17 -3.79 7.88
N ALA A 120 -13.54 -4.11 6.64
CA ALA A 120 -12.69 -3.97 5.46
C ALA A 120 -13.18 -2.77 4.64
N PRO A 121 -12.54 -1.58 4.77
CA PRO A 121 -12.88 -0.36 4.04
C PRO A 121 -13.17 -0.56 2.55
N SER A 122 -12.30 -1.27 1.83
CA SER A 122 -12.44 -1.53 0.39
C SER A 122 -13.64 -2.41 0.03
N GLN A 123 -14.24 -3.09 1.01
CA GLN A 123 -15.43 -3.94 0.86
C GLN A 123 -16.67 -3.31 1.52
N GLU A 124 -16.50 -2.19 2.23
CA GLU A 124 -17.52 -1.47 3.00
C GLU A 124 -18.31 -2.36 4.00
N ARG A 125 -17.69 -3.42 4.49
CA ARG A 125 -18.36 -4.38 5.40
C ARG A 125 -17.40 -5.07 6.35
N THR A 126 -17.97 -5.59 7.44
CA THR A 126 -17.25 -6.45 8.37
C THR A 126 -17.23 -7.89 7.88
N VAL A 127 -16.04 -8.43 7.62
CA VAL A 127 -15.82 -9.81 7.16
C VAL A 127 -14.74 -10.49 7.98
N ASN A 128 -14.80 -11.83 8.04
CA ASN A 128 -13.67 -12.60 8.54
C ASN A 128 -12.57 -12.62 7.48
N CYS A 129 -11.48 -11.90 7.74
CA CYS A 129 -10.43 -11.67 6.75
C CYS A 129 -9.06 -11.42 7.41
N GLN A 130 -8.02 -11.62 6.62
CA GLN A 130 -6.72 -10.98 6.82
C GLN A 130 -6.73 -9.64 6.08
N LEU A 131 -6.12 -8.62 6.67
CA LEU A 131 -5.88 -7.33 6.02
C LEU A 131 -4.39 -7.16 5.81
N ALA A 132 -3.99 -6.59 4.67
CA ALA A 132 -2.62 -6.19 4.40
C ALA A 132 -2.60 -4.78 3.78
N CYS A 133 -1.49 -4.06 3.97
CA CYS A 133 -1.18 -2.90 3.16
C CYS A 133 -0.17 -3.32 2.09
N ALA A 134 -0.48 -3.07 0.83
CA ALA A 134 0.44 -3.26 -0.29
C ALA A 134 0.97 -1.90 -0.74
N VAL A 135 2.27 -1.84 -1.04
CA VAL A 135 2.91 -0.69 -1.66
C VAL A 135 3.22 -1.03 -3.11
N SER A 136 2.70 -0.22 -4.03
CA SER A 136 2.90 -0.39 -5.46
C SER A 136 3.69 0.76 -6.05
N LEU A 137 4.59 0.45 -6.98
CA LEU A 137 5.17 1.46 -7.87
C LEU A 137 4.08 1.88 -8.86
N VAL A 138 3.76 3.17 -8.91
CA VAL A 138 2.76 3.69 -9.84
C VAL A 138 3.36 4.69 -10.80
N GLY A 139 2.86 4.65 -12.02
CA GLY A 139 3.28 5.54 -13.10
C GLY A 139 2.32 5.43 -14.27
N ALA A 140 2.69 6.03 -15.41
CA ALA A 140 1.81 6.09 -16.56
C ALA A 140 1.27 4.71 -17.02
N GLY A 141 2.06 3.63 -16.88
CA GLY A 141 1.68 2.29 -17.31
C GLY A 141 0.84 1.47 -16.32
N GLY A 142 0.50 2.00 -15.13
CA GLY A 142 -0.29 1.31 -14.12
C GLY A 142 0.38 1.22 -12.75
N GLY A 143 -0.09 0.29 -11.92
CA GLY A 143 0.47 0.02 -10.59
C GLY A 143 1.05 -1.39 -10.50
N LEU A 144 2.26 -1.50 -9.94
CA LEU A 144 2.98 -2.76 -9.76
C LEU A 144 3.28 -2.97 -8.27
N PRO A 145 2.63 -3.93 -7.59
CA PRO A 145 2.87 -4.17 -6.16
C PRO A 145 4.26 -4.76 -5.93
N VAL A 146 5.02 -4.14 -5.03
CA VAL A 146 6.43 -4.51 -4.76
C VAL A 146 6.70 -4.79 -3.29
N ASN A 147 5.94 -4.17 -2.38
CA ASN A 147 6.04 -4.44 -0.95
C ASN A 147 4.65 -4.68 -0.34
N TRP A 148 4.59 -5.39 0.77
CA TRP A 148 3.37 -5.60 1.53
C TRP A 148 3.67 -5.95 2.98
N ARG A 149 2.75 -5.57 3.87
CA ARG A 149 2.75 -5.98 5.28
C ARG A 149 1.37 -6.45 5.68
N LEU A 150 1.32 -7.57 6.39
CA LEU A 150 0.10 -8.12 6.97
C LEU A 150 -0.24 -7.34 8.25
N LEU A 151 -1.45 -6.81 8.34
CA LEU A 151 -1.91 -6.09 9.53
C LEU A 151 -2.38 -7.11 10.57
N LEU A 152 -1.70 -7.15 11.72
CA LEU A 152 -2.15 -7.92 12.86
C LEU A 152 -3.25 -7.18 13.63
N PRO A 153 -4.44 -7.78 13.81
CA PRO A 153 -5.48 -7.21 14.66
C PRO A 153 -5.14 -7.37 16.16
N PRO A 154 -5.61 -6.46 17.04
CA PRO A 154 -5.28 -6.48 18.47
C PRO A 154 -5.59 -7.79 19.21
N ARG A 155 -6.51 -8.61 18.71
CA ARG A 155 -6.82 -9.92 19.29
C ARG A 155 -5.61 -10.87 19.27
N TRP A 156 -4.74 -10.74 18.27
CA TRP A 156 -3.55 -11.59 18.11
C TRP A 156 -2.48 -11.32 19.16
N ASP A 157 -2.50 -10.17 19.83
CA ASP A 157 -1.55 -9.88 20.91
C ASP A 157 -1.96 -10.53 22.24
N ARG A 158 -3.21 -10.99 22.35
CA ARG A 158 -3.78 -11.52 23.60
C ARG A 158 -3.88 -13.04 23.62
N ASP A 159 -3.59 -13.71 22.52
CA ASP A 159 -3.78 -15.15 22.36
C ASP A 159 -2.45 -15.85 22.00
N GLU A 160 -1.66 -16.14 23.03
CA GLU A 160 -0.35 -16.78 22.88
C GLU A 160 -0.45 -18.22 22.31
N GLN A 161 -1.58 -18.90 22.52
CA GLN A 161 -1.79 -20.22 21.94
C GLN A 161 -1.99 -20.12 20.43
N LEU A 162 -2.81 -19.18 19.97
CA LEU A 162 -3.04 -18.90 18.55
C LEU A 162 -1.75 -18.43 17.86
N ARG A 163 -0.98 -17.53 18.50
CA ARG A 163 0.32 -17.05 17.99
C ARG A 163 1.29 -18.20 17.74
N ARG A 164 1.46 -19.09 18.73
CA ARG A 164 2.33 -20.28 18.61
C ARG A 164 1.84 -21.25 17.55
N ALA A 165 0.53 -21.54 17.52
CA ALA A 165 -0.06 -22.48 16.56
C ALA A 165 0.06 -21.99 15.10
N ALA A 166 0.08 -20.67 14.89
CA ALA A 166 0.24 -20.08 13.57
C ALA A 166 1.69 -19.71 13.22
N HIS A 167 2.65 -20.07 14.10
CA HIS A 167 4.08 -19.75 13.96
C HIS A 167 4.36 -18.24 13.76
N LEU A 168 3.59 -17.37 14.42
CA LEU A 168 3.82 -15.93 14.34
C LEU A 168 5.12 -15.57 15.08
N PRO A 169 6.04 -14.79 14.47
CA PRO A 169 7.26 -14.36 15.13
C PRO A 169 6.99 -13.59 16.44
N ALA A 170 7.82 -13.80 17.45
CA ALA A 170 7.60 -13.24 18.79
C ALA A 170 7.58 -11.69 18.82
N HIS A 171 8.36 -11.06 17.94
CA HIS A 171 8.43 -9.60 17.83
C HIS A 171 7.23 -8.97 17.11
N GLU A 172 6.42 -9.76 16.42
CA GLU A 172 5.28 -9.25 15.65
C GLU A 172 4.06 -8.95 16.53
N GLN A 173 3.65 -7.69 16.55
CA GLN A 173 2.53 -7.20 17.36
C GLN A 173 1.59 -6.33 16.54
N SER A 174 0.33 -6.23 16.99
CA SER A 174 -0.61 -5.26 16.46
C SER A 174 -0.08 -3.84 16.65
N ARG A 175 -0.28 -3.03 15.62
CA ARG A 175 0.09 -1.62 15.61
C ARG A 175 -0.89 -0.86 14.72
N PRO A 176 -1.03 0.47 14.88
CA PRO A 176 -1.87 1.27 14.00
C PRO A 176 -1.44 1.15 12.54
N ARG A 177 -2.39 1.25 11.60
CA ARG A 177 -2.14 1.09 10.16
C ARG A 177 -1.03 1.98 9.63
N TRP A 178 -0.96 3.24 10.08
CA TRP A 178 0.07 4.19 9.64
C TRP A 178 1.49 3.67 9.90
N ARG A 179 1.70 2.89 10.96
CA ARG A 179 3.03 2.36 11.30
C ARG A 179 3.48 1.31 10.29
N TYR A 180 2.59 0.40 9.86
CA TYR A 180 2.92 -0.55 8.80
C TYR A 180 3.27 0.16 7.48
N VAL A 181 2.58 1.26 7.16
CA VAL A 181 2.89 2.04 5.95
C VAL A 181 4.29 2.65 6.05
N LEU A 182 4.61 3.31 7.16
CA LEU A 182 5.93 3.91 7.36
C LEU A 182 7.03 2.85 7.38
N GLU A 183 6.83 1.69 8.01
CA GLU A 183 7.80 0.59 8.00
C GLU A 183 8.00 0.00 6.59
N ALA A 184 6.97 -0.04 5.75
CA ALA A 184 7.11 -0.50 4.36
C ALA A 184 7.87 0.53 3.51
N VAL A 185 7.66 1.82 3.77
CA VAL A 185 8.41 2.92 3.16
C VAL A 185 9.87 2.89 3.60
N ASP A 186 10.14 2.75 4.90
CA ASP A 186 11.50 2.67 5.46
C ASP A 186 12.29 1.51 4.85
N GLU A 187 11.67 0.33 4.76
CA GLU A 187 12.29 -0.84 4.11
C GLU A 187 12.65 -0.52 2.65
N MET A 188 11.77 0.15 1.91
CA MET A 188 12.01 0.52 0.51
C MET A 188 13.09 1.59 0.35
N THR A 189 13.15 2.59 1.23
CA THR A 189 14.12 3.69 1.13
C THR A 189 15.48 3.37 1.75
N GLU A 190 15.49 2.74 2.92
CA GLU A 190 16.70 2.56 3.74
C GLU A 190 17.36 1.20 3.47
N GLU A 191 16.59 0.13 3.33
CA GLU A 191 17.14 -1.21 3.10
C GLU A 191 17.29 -1.52 1.62
N TRP A 192 16.30 -1.15 0.80
CA TRP A 192 16.31 -1.44 -0.64
C TRP A 192 16.97 -0.34 -1.46
N LEU A 193 17.13 0.86 -0.89
CA LEU A 193 17.75 2.03 -1.53
C LEU A 193 17.02 2.46 -2.81
N LEU A 194 15.69 2.36 -2.82
CA LEU A 194 14.88 2.93 -3.90
C LEU A 194 14.85 4.45 -3.79
N ASP A 195 14.91 5.12 -4.95
CA ASP A 195 14.74 6.56 -5.03
C ASP A 195 13.40 6.98 -4.38
N PRO A 196 13.40 7.90 -3.42
CA PRO A 196 12.20 8.39 -2.76
C PRO A 196 11.17 8.92 -3.78
N ARG A 197 9.92 8.49 -3.65
CA ARG A 197 8.79 8.97 -4.47
C ARG A 197 7.64 9.45 -3.59
N PRO A 198 6.79 10.37 -4.08
CA PRO A 198 5.60 10.78 -3.35
C PRO A 198 4.70 9.60 -3.00
N VAL A 199 4.11 9.60 -1.81
CA VAL A 199 3.22 8.53 -1.35
C VAL A 199 1.75 8.90 -1.59
N LEU A 200 1.01 8.02 -2.24
CA LEU A 200 -0.43 8.11 -2.46
C LEU A 200 -1.14 7.12 -1.52
N ALA A 201 -2.14 7.56 -0.77
CA ALA A 201 -2.89 6.67 0.11
C ALA A 201 -4.34 7.12 0.29
N ASP A 202 -5.24 6.14 0.40
CA ASP A 202 -6.60 6.37 0.89
C ASP A 202 -6.66 6.15 2.41
N TRP A 203 -6.96 7.22 3.13
CA TRP A 203 -7.03 7.29 4.59
C TRP A 203 -8.41 7.76 5.07
N ARG A 204 -9.45 7.72 4.21
CA ARG A 204 -10.79 8.22 4.53
C ARG A 204 -11.47 7.52 5.71
N HIS A 205 -11.13 6.25 5.91
CA HIS A 205 -11.73 5.38 6.92
C HIS A 205 -10.92 5.33 8.22
N GLU A 206 -9.76 6.00 8.26
CA GLU A 206 -8.87 5.99 9.40
C GLU A 206 -9.12 7.22 10.27
N SER A 207 -9.19 7.01 11.58
CA SER A 207 -9.48 8.08 12.54
C SER A 207 -8.26 8.94 12.89
N GLU A 208 -7.06 8.44 12.63
CA GLU A 208 -5.78 9.09 12.92
C GLU A 208 -5.01 9.34 11.62
N THR A 209 -5.08 10.57 11.13
CA THR A 209 -4.38 10.99 9.90
C THR A 209 -2.99 11.55 10.21
N ASP A 210 -2.86 12.34 11.27
CA ASP A 210 -1.65 13.11 11.56
C ASP A 210 -0.38 12.25 11.70
N PRO A 211 -0.38 11.09 12.38
CA PRO A 211 0.83 10.28 12.51
C PRO A 211 1.41 9.81 11.19
N LEU A 212 0.56 9.51 10.20
CA LEU A 212 1.02 9.13 8.86
C LEU A 212 1.67 10.33 8.17
N LEU A 213 1.00 11.48 8.14
CA LEU A 213 1.49 12.67 7.44
C LEU A 213 2.79 13.17 8.06
N SER A 214 2.81 13.33 9.39
CA SER A 214 4.00 13.74 10.14
C SER A 214 5.16 12.73 9.94
N GLY A 215 4.85 11.44 9.84
CA GLY A 215 5.83 10.40 9.56
C GLY A 215 6.45 10.50 8.16
N LEU A 216 5.64 10.80 7.14
CA LEU A 216 6.11 11.02 5.77
C LEU A 216 6.93 12.31 5.66
N GLU A 217 6.49 13.40 6.31
CA GLU A 217 7.20 14.68 6.38
C GLU A 217 8.58 14.54 7.03
N ALA A 218 8.67 13.78 8.13
CA ALA A 218 9.93 13.52 8.81
C ALA A 218 10.95 12.76 7.94
N ARG A 219 10.48 12.04 6.91
CA ARG A 219 11.31 11.33 5.91
C ARG A 219 11.61 12.19 4.67
N GLY A 220 11.11 13.43 4.62
CA GLY A 220 11.22 14.30 3.45
C GLY A 220 10.40 13.84 2.25
N LEU A 221 9.38 12.98 2.45
CA LEU A 221 8.56 12.45 1.37
C LEU A 221 7.37 13.36 1.07
N GLY A 222 7.18 13.68 -0.21
CA GLY A 222 5.91 14.25 -0.69
C GLY A 222 4.77 13.24 -0.56
N TYR A 223 3.53 13.71 -0.49
CA TYR A 223 2.38 12.82 -0.43
C TYR A 223 1.09 13.46 -0.95
N LEU A 224 0.15 12.59 -1.36
CA LEU A 224 -1.25 12.93 -1.58
C LEU A 224 -2.10 11.89 -0.87
N VAL A 225 -2.65 12.26 0.27
CA VAL A 225 -3.43 11.35 1.12
C VAL A 225 -4.89 11.80 1.12
N GLN A 226 -5.78 10.94 0.65
CA GLN A 226 -7.21 11.20 0.71
C GLN A 226 -7.70 10.95 2.14
N VAL A 227 -8.35 11.94 2.74
CA VAL A 227 -8.73 11.91 4.15
C VAL A 227 -10.23 12.10 4.30
N SER A 228 -10.76 11.79 5.50
CA SER A 228 -12.17 12.03 5.77
C SER A 228 -12.52 13.51 5.61
N PRO A 229 -13.64 13.86 4.97
CA PRO A 229 -14.12 15.25 4.95
C PRO A 229 -14.38 15.79 6.36
N ARG A 230 -14.55 14.91 7.35
CA ARG A 230 -14.78 15.23 8.76
C ARG A 230 -13.50 15.45 9.56
N THR A 231 -12.31 15.33 8.95
CA THR A 231 -11.04 15.59 9.64
C THR A 231 -11.03 17.02 10.17
N ALA A 232 -10.72 17.16 11.46
CA ALA A 232 -10.81 18.43 12.16
C ALA A 232 -9.67 19.37 11.76
N VAL A 233 -10.02 20.64 11.48
CA VAL A 233 -9.08 21.69 11.10
C VAL A 233 -9.37 23.00 11.83
N THR A 234 -8.36 23.86 11.90
CA THR A 234 -8.53 25.25 12.34
C THR A 234 -9.05 26.08 11.17
N MET A 235 -10.19 26.74 11.37
CA MET A 235 -10.80 27.59 10.35
C MET A 235 -10.11 28.96 10.27
N PRO A 236 -9.85 29.48 9.05
CA PRO A 236 -9.32 30.83 8.88
C PRO A 236 -10.36 31.86 9.35
N ARG A 237 -9.90 32.89 10.07
CA ARG A 237 -10.76 34.00 10.52
C ARG A 237 -10.12 35.36 10.23
N PRO A 238 -10.94 36.39 9.93
CA PRO A 238 -10.48 37.77 9.97
C PRO A 238 -10.09 38.13 11.41
N HIS A 239 -9.01 38.91 11.53
CA HIS A 239 -8.26 39.20 12.75
C HIS A 239 -9.15 39.75 13.89
N SER A 240 -9.42 38.96 14.95
CA SER A 240 -9.66 39.44 16.33
C SER A 240 -9.71 38.26 17.34
N ALA A 241 -9.42 38.58 18.60
CA ALA A 241 -8.88 37.73 19.68
C ALA A 241 -9.81 36.65 20.31
N LEU A 242 -10.57 35.90 19.51
CA LEU A 242 -11.34 34.74 19.99
C LEU A 242 -10.60 33.41 19.73
N PRO A 243 -10.84 32.34 20.53
CA PRO A 243 -10.18 31.06 20.32
C PRO A 243 -10.46 30.52 18.90
N ALA A 244 -9.43 29.89 18.32
CA ALA A 244 -9.49 29.24 17.02
C ALA A 244 -10.75 28.36 16.92
N VAL A 245 -11.60 28.59 15.91
CA VAL A 245 -12.75 27.70 15.68
C VAL A 245 -12.30 26.46 14.94
N ARG A 246 -12.70 25.33 15.51
CA ARG A 246 -12.57 24.02 14.89
C ARG A 246 -13.70 23.86 13.89
N GLY A 247 -13.33 23.53 12.66
CA GLY A 247 -14.24 23.06 11.64
C GLY A 247 -13.74 21.73 11.08
N THR A 248 -14.31 21.32 9.97
CA THR A 248 -13.88 20.14 9.21
C THR A 248 -13.21 20.55 7.90
N LEU A 249 -12.49 19.62 7.27
CA LEU A 249 -11.95 19.86 5.92
C LEU A 249 -13.05 20.21 4.92
N ALA A 250 -14.25 19.64 5.05
CA ALA A 250 -15.39 20.02 4.23
C ALA A 250 -15.81 21.48 4.46
N ASP A 251 -15.86 21.93 5.72
CA ASP A 251 -16.17 23.34 6.03
C ASP A 251 -15.12 24.29 5.46
N LEU A 252 -13.83 23.92 5.56
CA LEU A 252 -12.73 24.69 4.99
C LEU A 252 -12.82 24.76 3.46
N ALA A 253 -13.07 23.62 2.81
CA ALA A 253 -13.24 23.56 1.36
C ALA A 253 -14.40 24.46 0.91
N ALA A 254 -15.58 24.34 1.53
CA ALA A 254 -16.75 25.16 1.23
C ALA A 254 -16.52 26.65 1.51
N HIS A 255 -15.71 26.99 2.52
CA HIS A 255 -15.35 28.37 2.83
C HIS A 255 -14.46 28.99 1.75
N VAL A 256 -13.42 28.27 1.32
CA VAL A 256 -12.43 28.77 0.35
C VAL A 256 -12.98 28.74 -1.08
N ALA A 257 -13.82 27.76 -1.43
CA ALA A 257 -14.44 27.63 -2.74
C ALA A 257 -15.32 28.83 -3.14
N ARG A 258 -15.79 29.62 -2.17
CA ARG A 258 -16.56 30.87 -2.41
C ARG A 258 -15.68 32.09 -2.71
N ARG A 259 -14.37 32.00 -2.47
CA ARG A 259 -13.45 33.13 -2.45
C ARG A 259 -12.26 33.00 -3.39
N THR A 260 -12.01 31.81 -3.91
CA THR A 260 -10.81 31.49 -4.68
C THR A 260 -11.20 30.86 -6.01
N GLU A 261 -10.54 31.29 -7.08
CA GLU A 261 -10.70 30.68 -8.39
C GLU A 261 -10.20 29.23 -8.38
N ARG A 262 -10.95 28.36 -9.04
CA ARG A 262 -10.63 26.94 -9.13
C ARG A 262 -9.82 26.68 -10.41
N THR A 263 -8.79 25.85 -10.31
CA THR A 263 -7.95 25.49 -11.46
C THR A 263 -8.60 24.35 -12.24
N PRO A 264 -9.00 24.55 -13.52
CA PRO A 264 -9.55 23.48 -14.33
C PRO A 264 -8.45 22.52 -14.75
N VAL A 265 -8.67 21.23 -14.56
CA VAL A 265 -7.79 20.15 -15.01
C VAL A 265 -8.60 19.19 -15.87
N SER A 266 -8.00 18.75 -16.97
CA SER A 266 -8.56 17.71 -17.81
C SER A 266 -7.63 16.52 -17.79
N TRP A 267 -8.18 15.34 -17.55
CA TRP A 267 -7.42 14.09 -17.53
C TRP A 267 -8.22 13.00 -18.21
N GLN A 268 -7.56 11.93 -18.62
CA GLN A 268 -8.19 10.79 -19.26
C GLN A 268 -8.01 9.58 -18.37
N ASP A 269 -9.10 8.91 -18.02
CA ASP A 269 -9.02 7.60 -17.41
C ASP A 269 -8.53 6.62 -18.46
N ARG A 270 -7.39 5.99 -18.21
CA ARG A 270 -6.78 5.06 -19.16
C ARG A 270 -7.53 3.74 -19.26
N THR A 271 -8.33 3.38 -18.25
CA THR A 271 -9.10 2.14 -18.23
C THR A 271 -10.35 2.26 -19.07
N SER A 272 -11.08 3.38 -18.94
CA SER A 272 -12.32 3.63 -19.69
C SER A 272 -12.12 4.47 -20.95
N GLU A 273 -10.91 5.00 -21.17
CA GLU A 273 -10.55 6.02 -22.16
C GLU A 273 -11.38 7.32 -22.08
N ARG A 274 -12.20 7.47 -21.03
CA ARG A 274 -13.07 8.64 -20.86
C ARG A 274 -12.25 9.84 -20.42
N ARG A 275 -12.50 10.97 -21.06
CA ARG A 275 -11.97 12.26 -20.62
C ARG A 275 -12.84 12.82 -19.52
N TYR A 276 -12.20 13.14 -18.41
CA TYR A 276 -12.78 13.84 -17.28
C TYR A 276 -12.26 15.28 -17.27
N ARG A 277 -13.16 16.20 -16.94
CA ARG A 277 -12.80 17.55 -16.57
C ARG A 277 -13.17 17.70 -15.10
N THR A 278 -12.24 18.22 -14.31
CA THR A 278 -12.44 18.51 -12.89
C THR A 278 -11.88 19.88 -12.58
N GLN A 279 -12.32 20.48 -11.48
CA GLN A 279 -11.73 21.71 -10.95
C GLN A 279 -11.05 21.39 -9.63
N PHE A 280 -9.84 21.91 -9.43
CA PHE A 280 -9.11 21.74 -8.19
C PHE A 280 -8.89 23.07 -7.49
N LEU A 281 -8.88 23.01 -6.17
CA LEU A 281 -8.50 24.10 -5.28
C LEU A 281 -7.38 23.59 -4.37
N SER A 282 -6.35 24.40 -4.16
CA SER A 282 -5.35 24.19 -3.12
C SER A 282 -5.44 25.30 -2.10
N THR A 283 -5.51 24.95 -0.82
CA THR A 283 -5.48 25.92 0.29
C THR A 283 -4.66 25.39 1.45
N PRO A 284 -3.92 26.24 2.18
CA PRO A 284 -3.33 25.84 3.45
C PRO A 284 -4.42 25.38 4.44
N ALA A 285 -4.13 24.32 5.17
CA ALA A 285 -4.98 23.72 6.19
C ALA A 285 -4.13 23.35 7.41
N LEU A 286 -4.62 23.70 8.59
CA LEU A 286 -4.00 23.34 9.87
C LEU A 286 -4.86 22.27 10.52
N LEU A 287 -4.36 21.02 10.52
CA LEU A 287 -5.06 19.93 11.18
C LEU A 287 -5.07 20.16 12.69
N CYS A 288 -6.21 19.89 13.32
CA CYS A 288 -6.29 19.94 14.78
C CYS A 288 -5.57 18.71 15.35
N ALA A 289 -4.54 18.94 16.17
CA ALA A 289 -4.00 17.89 17.00
C ALA A 289 -5.11 17.34 17.92
N ARG A 290 -5.28 16.01 17.98
CA ARG A 290 -6.07 15.41 19.06
C ARG A 290 -5.36 15.69 20.38
N PRO A 291 -6.06 16.04 21.46
CA PRO A 291 -5.43 16.09 22.77
C PRO A 291 -4.88 14.69 23.07
N ALA A 292 -3.57 14.60 23.30
CA ALA A 292 -2.95 13.35 23.72
C ALA A 292 -3.61 12.91 25.04
N THR A 293 -4.22 11.74 25.05
CA THR A 293 -4.64 11.08 26.30
C THR A 293 -3.38 10.53 26.97
N GLY A 294 -2.64 11.40 27.65
CA GLY A 294 -1.42 11.04 28.38
C GLY A 294 -0.37 12.15 28.36
N ARG A 295 0.29 12.38 29.51
CA ARG A 295 1.44 13.29 29.64
C ARG A 295 2.64 12.67 28.91
N THR A 296 3.00 13.17 27.72
CA THR A 296 4.35 12.99 27.15
C THR A 296 4.62 14.02 26.04
N ALA A 297 5.78 14.68 26.16
CA ALA A 297 6.48 15.56 25.22
C ALA A 297 5.73 16.79 24.62
N PRO A 298 6.44 17.90 24.33
CA PRO A 298 5.83 19.01 23.61
C PRO A 298 5.35 18.51 22.24
N ALA A 299 4.05 18.60 21.98
CA ALA A 299 3.47 18.25 20.70
C ALA A 299 4.16 19.09 19.62
N HIS A 300 4.93 18.43 18.74
CA HIS A 300 5.36 19.04 17.50
C HIS A 300 4.09 19.53 16.81
N ARG A 301 3.94 20.84 16.66
CA ARG A 301 2.80 21.40 15.92
C ARG A 301 3.17 21.28 14.45
N PRO A 302 2.56 20.34 13.70
CA PRO A 302 2.84 20.24 12.28
C PRO A 302 2.52 21.59 11.63
N GLY A 303 3.37 21.98 10.68
CA GLY A 303 3.15 23.18 9.87
C GLY A 303 1.83 23.09 9.08
N PRO A 304 1.43 24.19 8.44
CA PRO A 304 0.29 24.15 7.51
C PRO A 304 0.57 23.15 6.39
N ARG A 305 -0.41 22.28 6.12
CA ARG A 305 -0.42 21.34 5.00
C ARG A 305 -1.33 21.85 3.91
N HIS A 306 -1.11 21.46 2.66
CA HIS A 306 -2.02 21.85 1.58
C HIS A 306 -3.20 20.87 1.49
N LEU A 307 -4.42 21.39 1.65
CA LEU A 307 -5.64 20.70 1.27
C LEU A 307 -5.83 20.87 -0.24
N VAL A 308 -5.92 19.75 -0.96
CA VAL A 308 -6.34 19.70 -2.36
C VAL A 308 -7.75 19.14 -2.41
N THR A 309 -8.69 19.87 -3.00
CA THR A 309 -10.08 19.41 -3.18
C THR A 309 -10.45 19.36 -4.65
N ASP A 310 -11.16 18.31 -5.05
CA ASP A 310 -11.70 18.15 -6.40
C ASP A 310 -13.20 18.48 -6.45
N TRP A 311 -13.61 19.18 -7.50
CA TRP A 311 -15.02 19.40 -7.86
C TRP A 311 -15.28 18.80 -9.24
N PRO A 312 -15.98 17.66 -9.33
CA PRO A 312 -16.40 17.11 -10.60
C PRO A 312 -17.41 18.04 -11.29
N PHE A 313 -17.23 18.30 -12.59
CA PHE A 313 -18.21 19.09 -13.35
C PHE A 313 -19.60 18.41 -13.32
N GLY A 314 -20.65 19.20 -13.08
CA GLY A 314 -22.04 18.74 -13.11
C GLY A 314 -22.61 18.23 -11.78
N ARG A 315 -21.86 18.31 -10.67
CA ARG A 315 -22.41 18.09 -9.32
C ARG A 315 -22.75 19.42 -8.64
N PRO A 316 -23.86 19.51 -7.88
CA PRO A 316 -24.23 20.72 -7.16
C PRO A 316 -23.16 21.08 -6.11
N GLU A 317 -23.03 22.39 -5.85
CA GLU A 317 -22.11 22.98 -4.87
C GLU A 317 -22.49 22.72 -3.41
#